data_AF-A0A1V9ZEC2-F1
#
_entry.id   AF-A0A1V9ZEC2-F1
#
_cell.length_a   1.000
_cell.length_b   1.000
_cell.length_c   1.000
_cell.angle_alpha   90.00
_cell.angle_beta   90.00
_cell.angle_gamma   90.00
#
_symmetry.space_group_name_H-M   'P 1'
#
loop_
_entity.id
_entity.type
_entity.pdbx_description
1 polymer ?
#
loop_
_entity_poly.entity_id
_entity_poly.type
_entity_poly.pdbx_seq_one_letter_code
_entity_poly.pdbx_strand_id
1 'polypeptide(L)'
;MDSNEPLNARRERKRDRDRAHKRLQREQFKAERQLLLDSIRALQKKYYAHQGTLLPWRDVAAGLHDETQESIAENKRLRHATNQYAELLPRLQVWLRRMHIQRLPVQTFESKWSMYLPQDPDIRRIGYDWIAQHMLATTNLYLAPAAFPVALENSVKIEWSLHGGTVTTQTVVPATVDQTSKALWMLNRAAVEYGPESFLSETSCQSLFSSDGADATVYNRELYRGSSTNILHRRIVQDHRTIIMYRWIEDDTLYPILNGPSASAVQEWNEIRAISTTHSLLRTVAVETLAMTTLTSFRDIVRLLKWPCSLDDISSESRAHRVLIARGYWMAKTSKALLEDILQSMSDPDPTRLCLLFGPSMGSPVVRVRSLRFFIALYTAYARYRRNIGGNGLANAFELRHVEFEEQLENLYLLVVHAPCVGDEVLATVQAALIEIMRELRLHFFSSMRSYITRERVSIAVASDKQQVTPGLWIGSTISFADMLVEAGKFPRHFLAVSSTATGDSSFMGQLGPQDTFETLSMDKTETIDWAALVSLVSEKLDKGNTVLVFCETGVSWSGAVCIAFVMKMYFLPYPDAVAVVQAARRFVEPAPPLDASLRAYAGTITVNADTIQLF
;
A
#
# COMPACT_ATOMS: atom_id res chain seq x y z
N MET A 1 -39.64 0.24 -101.62
CA MET A 1 -39.62 0.28 -100.15
C MET A 1 -38.43 -0.53 -99.69
N ASP A 2 -37.47 0.20 -99.12
CA ASP A 2 -36.39 -0.23 -98.24
C ASP A 2 -35.59 -1.50 -98.52
N SER A 3 -34.26 -1.49 -98.58
CA SER A 3 -33.25 -0.44 -98.73
C SER A 3 -31.94 -1.22 -98.75
N ASN A 4 -30.93 -0.66 -99.44
CA ASN A 4 -29.54 -1.05 -99.39
C ASN A 4 -29.11 -1.53 -97.99
N GLU A 5 -29.02 -2.85 -97.81
CA GLU A 5 -28.26 -3.40 -96.69
C GLU A 5 -26.81 -3.01 -96.94
N PRO A 6 -26.21 -2.10 -96.15
CA PRO A 6 -24.90 -1.56 -96.46
C PRO A 6 -23.91 -2.71 -96.54
N LEU A 7 -23.02 -2.71 -97.54
CA LEU A 7 -21.95 -3.72 -97.72
C LEU A 7 -21.21 -4.05 -96.41
N ASN A 8 -21.17 -3.09 -95.49
CA ASN A 8 -20.66 -3.24 -94.12
C ASN A 8 -21.45 -4.24 -93.27
N ALA A 9 -22.79 -4.22 -93.27
CA ALA A 9 -23.63 -5.16 -92.53
C ALA A 9 -23.47 -6.62 -93.02
N ARG A 10 -23.27 -6.82 -94.34
CA ARG A 10 -22.95 -8.14 -94.91
C ARG A 10 -21.56 -8.64 -94.48
N ARG A 11 -20.56 -7.75 -94.45
CA ARG A 11 -19.20 -8.06 -93.97
C ARG A 11 -19.20 -8.37 -92.47
N GLU A 12 -20.02 -7.66 -91.70
CA GLU A 12 -20.18 -7.87 -90.25
C GLU A 12 -20.82 -9.22 -89.94
N ARG A 13 -21.92 -9.57 -90.62
CA ARG A 13 -22.54 -10.91 -90.53
C ARG A 13 -21.61 -12.05 -90.94
N LYS A 14 -20.68 -11.81 -91.89
CA LYS A 14 -19.64 -12.79 -92.26
C LYS A 14 -18.60 -12.93 -91.15
N ARG A 15 -18.10 -11.81 -90.60
CA ARG A 15 -17.16 -11.81 -89.47
C ARG A 15 -17.73 -12.48 -88.24
N ASP A 16 -19.01 -12.26 -87.93
CA ASP A 16 -19.66 -12.89 -86.78
C ASP A 16 -19.88 -14.38 -86.99
N ARG A 17 -20.21 -14.82 -88.21
CA ARG A 17 -20.21 -16.25 -88.58
C ARG A 17 -18.82 -16.88 -88.46
N ASP A 18 -17.79 -16.21 -88.95
CA ASP A 18 -16.40 -16.70 -88.86
C ASP A 18 -15.92 -16.76 -87.40
N ARG A 19 -16.30 -15.78 -86.56
CA ARG A 19 -16.01 -15.78 -85.12
C ARG A 19 -16.75 -16.91 -84.40
N ALA A 20 -18.04 -17.09 -84.68
CA ALA A 20 -18.85 -18.17 -84.11
C ALA A 20 -18.29 -19.55 -84.51
N HIS A 21 -17.93 -19.72 -85.79
CA HIS A 21 -17.31 -20.93 -86.29
C HIS A 21 -15.95 -21.21 -85.63
N LYS A 22 -15.08 -20.19 -85.47
CA LYS A 22 -13.81 -20.34 -84.75
C LYS A 22 -13.98 -20.64 -83.26
N ARG A 23 -15.03 -20.12 -82.61
CA ARG A 23 -15.37 -20.46 -81.21
C ARG A 23 -15.78 -21.92 -81.10
N LEU A 24 -16.68 -22.37 -81.97
CA LEU A 24 -17.13 -23.76 -82.02
C LEU A 24 -15.96 -24.72 -82.27
N GLN A 25 -15.07 -24.42 -83.22
CA GLN A 25 -13.88 -25.23 -83.48
C GLN A 25 -12.92 -25.29 -82.28
N ARG A 26 -12.75 -24.17 -81.55
CA ARG A 26 -11.92 -24.15 -80.33
C ARG A 26 -12.57 -24.98 -79.20
N GLU A 27 -13.88 -24.94 -79.08
CA GLU A 27 -14.62 -25.75 -78.10
C GLU A 27 -14.53 -27.23 -78.43
N GLN A 28 -14.71 -27.61 -79.71
CA GLN A 28 -14.50 -28.98 -80.19
C GLN A 28 -13.07 -29.47 -79.93
N PHE A 29 -12.07 -28.66 -80.27
CA PHE A 29 -10.67 -29.01 -80.01
C PHE A 29 -10.38 -29.18 -78.51
N LYS A 30 -10.93 -28.31 -77.66
CA LYS A 30 -10.79 -28.43 -76.20
C LYS A 30 -11.47 -29.70 -75.68
N ALA A 31 -12.67 -30.02 -76.17
CA ALA A 31 -13.40 -31.22 -75.79
C ALA A 31 -12.66 -32.50 -76.24
N GLU A 32 -12.16 -32.53 -77.46
CA GLU A 32 -11.36 -33.65 -78.00
C GLU A 32 -10.05 -33.81 -77.23
N ARG A 33 -9.31 -32.71 -76.97
CA ARG A 33 -8.11 -32.75 -76.14
C ARG A 33 -8.41 -33.29 -74.74
N GLN A 34 -9.52 -32.88 -74.13
CA GLN A 34 -9.91 -33.35 -72.81
C GLN A 34 -10.24 -34.85 -72.84
N LEU A 35 -11.02 -35.31 -73.83
CA LEU A 35 -11.33 -36.73 -74.04
C LEU A 35 -10.06 -37.58 -74.24
N LEU A 36 -9.08 -37.07 -75.01
CA LEU A 36 -7.81 -37.75 -75.21
C LEU A 36 -7.01 -37.82 -73.91
N LEU A 37 -6.95 -36.74 -73.13
CA LEU A 37 -6.29 -36.75 -71.82
C LEU A 37 -6.95 -37.74 -70.86
N ASP A 38 -8.28 -37.78 -70.82
CA ASP A 38 -9.02 -38.71 -69.97
C ASP A 38 -8.84 -40.16 -70.43
N SER A 39 -8.78 -40.41 -71.74
CA SER A 39 -8.47 -41.72 -72.31
C SER A 39 -7.05 -42.17 -71.97
N ILE A 40 -6.07 -41.27 -72.05
CA ILE A 40 -4.68 -41.54 -71.65
C ILE A 40 -4.64 -41.92 -70.16
N ARG A 41 -5.31 -41.15 -69.29
CA ARG A 41 -5.37 -41.48 -67.85
C ARG A 41 -6.03 -42.83 -67.59
N ALA A 42 -7.13 -43.14 -68.27
CA ALA A 42 -7.83 -44.41 -68.14
C ALA A 42 -6.97 -45.60 -68.61
N LEU A 43 -6.27 -45.44 -69.74
CA LEU A 43 -5.34 -46.44 -70.26
C LEU A 43 -4.12 -46.63 -69.34
N GLN A 44 -3.57 -45.53 -68.82
CA GLN A 44 -2.51 -45.58 -67.81
C GLN A 44 -2.95 -46.35 -66.57
N LYS A 45 -4.15 -46.09 -66.05
CA LYS A 45 -4.69 -46.82 -64.89
C LYS A 45 -4.83 -48.33 -65.16
N LYS A 46 -5.30 -48.72 -66.35
CA LYS A 46 -5.37 -50.13 -66.77
C LYS A 46 -3.99 -50.77 -66.93
N TYR A 47 -3.05 -50.03 -67.52
CA TYR A 47 -1.67 -50.48 -67.70
C TYR A 47 -1.00 -50.77 -66.36
N TYR A 48 -1.11 -49.85 -65.39
CA TYR A 48 -0.54 -50.03 -64.06
C TYR A 48 -1.23 -51.16 -63.28
N ALA A 49 -2.56 -51.27 -63.36
CA ALA A 49 -3.29 -52.39 -62.77
C ALA A 49 -2.84 -53.77 -63.29
N HIS A 50 -2.50 -53.88 -64.59
CA HIS A 50 -1.93 -55.11 -65.16
C HIS A 50 -0.49 -55.37 -64.72
N GLN A 51 0.31 -54.33 -64.47
CA GLN A 51 1.66 -54.46 -63.93
C GLN A 51 1.71 -54.67 -62.40
N GLY A 52 0.55 -54.70 -61.73
CA GLY A 52 0.45 -54.91 -60.29
C GLY A 52 0.85 -53.70 -59.45
N THR A 53 1.01 -52.51 -60.05
CA THR A 53 1.33 -51.26 -59.35
C THR A 53 0.14 -50.31 -59.44
N LEU A 54 -0.19 -49.59 -58.37
CA LEU A 54 -1.35 -48.67 -58.37
C LEU A 54 -1.01 -47.28 -58.94
N LEU A 55 0.29 -46.98 -59.12
CA LEU A 55 0.81 -45.66 -59.51
C LEU A 55 1.97 -45.78 -60.52
N PRO A 56 2.17 -44.77 -61.39
CA PRO A 56 3.37 -44.65 -62.22
C PRO A 56 4.66 -44.70 -61.41
N TRP A 57 5.68 -45.39 -61.89
CA TRP A 57 6.98 -45.41 -61.21
C TRP A 57 7.63 -44.03 -61.08
N ARG A 58 7.32 -43.11 -62.00
CA ARG A 58 7.71 -41.70 -61.89
C ARG A 58 7.10 -41.03 -60.65
N ASP A 59 5.83 -41.28 -60.38
CA ASP A 59 5.12 -40.67 -59.25
C ASP A 59 5.54 -41.32 -57.94
N VAL A 60 5.79 -42.63 -57.94
CA VAL A 60 6.37 -43.34 -56.79
C VAL A 60 7.78 -42.81 -56.49
N ALA A 61 8.64 -42.67 -57.51
CA ALA A 61 9.98 -42.13 -57.33
C ALA A 61 9.98 -40.66 -56.87
N ALA A 62 9.02 -39.86 -57.35
CA ALA A 62 8.84 -38.48 -56.90
C ALA A 62 8.40 -38.42 -55.43
N GLY A 63 7.38 -39.20 -55.04
CA GLY A 63 6.92 -39.28 -53.64
C GLY A 63 8.03 -39.76 -52.69
N LEU A 64 8.77 -40.81 -53.08
CA LEU A 64 9.92 -41.27 -52.31
C LEU A 64 11.04 -40.23 -52.23
N HIS A 65 11.27 -39.45 -53.29
CA HIS A 65 12.25 -38.36 -53.26
C HIS A 65 11.83 -37.26 -52.28
N ASP A 66 10.57 -36.83 -52.33
CA ASP A 66 10.03 -35.79 -51.46
C ASP A 66 10.08 -36.24 -49.98
N GLU A 67 9.61 -37.45 -49.67
CA GLU A 67 9.72 -38.04 -48.32
C GLU A 67 11.18 -38.17 -47.86
N THR A 68 12.09 -38.53 -48.77
CA THR A 68 13.53 -38.60 -48.45
C THR A 68 14.08 -37.21 -48.14
N GLN A 69 13.71 -36.17 -48.89
CA GLN A 69 14.14 -34.80 -48.62
C GLN A 69 13.61 -34.31 -47.27
N GLU A 70 12.34 -34.59 -46.96
CA GLU A 70 11.73 -34.25 -45.67
C GLU A 70 12.44 -34.98 -44.52
N SER A 71 12.70 -36.28 -44.66
CA SER A 71 13.44 -37.07 -43.67
C SER A 71 14.87 -36.57 -43.48
N ILE A 72 15.58 -36.18 -44.55
CA ILE A 72 16.93 -35.60 -44.47
C ILE A 72 16.89 -34.24 -43.76
N ALA A 73 15.92 -33.38 -44.08
CA ALA A 73 15.75 -32.08 -43.44
C ALA A 73 15.45 -32.23 -41.94
N GLU A 74 14.55 -33.15 -41.59
CA GLU A 74 14.21 -33.46 -40.21
C GLU A 74 15.41 -34.06 -39.45
N ASN A 75 16.15 -35.00 -40.06
CA ASN A 75 17.34 -35.56 -39.45
C ASN A 75 18.41 -34.49 -39.17
N LYS A 76 18.62 -33.55 -40.11
CA LYS A 76 19.52 -32.40 -39.91
C LYS A 76 19.06 -31.53 -38.76
N ARG A 77 17.76 -31.22 -38.67
CA ARG A 77 17.16 -30.44 -37.58
C ARG A 77 17.36 -31.13 -36.23
N LEU A 78 17.08 -32.43 -36.15
CA LEU A 78 17.24 -33.23 -34.92
C LEU A 78 18.70 -33.35 -34.49
N ARG A 79 19.64 -33.54 -35.42
CA ARG A 79 21.08 -33.54 -35.11
C ARG A 79 21.52 -32.18 -34.56
N HIS A 80 21.07 -31.10 -35.17
CA HIS A 80 21.37 -29.76 -34.69
C HIS A 80 20.83 -29.54 -33.27
N ALA A 81 19.56 -29.90 -33.01
CA ALA A 81 18.98 -29.82 -31.67
C ALA A 81 19.73 -30.70 -30.65
N THR A 82 20.11 -31.92 -31.04
CA THR A 82 20.86 -32.84 -30.16
C THR A 82 22.24 -32.26 -29.79
N ASN A 83 22.95 -31.68 -30.75
CA ASN A 83 24.23 -31.02 -30.51
C ASN A 83 24.06 -29.80 -29.60
N GLN A 84 23.03 -28.98 -29.83
CA GLN A 84 22.70 -27.84 -28.96
C GLN A 84 22.46 -28.30 -27.51
N TYR A 85 21.67 -29.36 -27.30
CA TYR A 85 21.44 -29.90 -25.96
C TYR A 85 22.70 -30.50 -25.33
N ALA A 86 23.56 -31.15 -26.12
CA ALA A 86 24.83 -31.68 -25.65
C ALA A 86 25.78 -30.58 -25.15
N GLU A 87 25.74 -29.39 -25.76
CA GLU A 87 26.49 -28.21 -25.30
C GLU A 87 25.86 -27.52 -24.08
N LEU A 88 24.52 -27.49 -24.02
CA LEU A 88 23.77 -26.85 -22.93
C LEU A 88 23.83 -27.65 -21.62
N LEU A 89 23.79 -28.98 -21.70
CA LEU A 89 23.69 -29.87 -20.54
C LEU A 89 24.84 -29.69 -19.52
N PRO A 90 26.13 -29.63 -19.90
CA PRO A 90 27.21 -29.37 -18.95
C PRO A 90 27.06 -28.02 -18.23
N ARG A 91 26.60 -26.98 -18.94
CA ARG A 91 26.39 -25.65 -18.35
C ARG A 91 25.24 -25.65 -17.36
N LEU A 92 24.13 -26.32 -17.70
CA LEU A 92 23.00 -26.55 -16.79
C LEU A 92 23.42 -27.33 -15.54
N GLN A 93 24.27 -28.35 -15.69
CA GLN A 93 24.79 -29.11 -14.54
C GLN A 93 25.63 -28.22 -13.61
N VAL A 94 26.47 -27.34 -14.15
CA VAL A 94 27.24 -26.37 -13.35
C VAL A 94 26.30 -25.39 -12.65
N TRP A 95 25.29 -24.86 -13.35
CA TRP A 95 24.29 -23.97 -12.79
C TRP A 95 23.50 -24.62 -11.64
N LEU A 96 22.99 -25.85 -11.84
CA LEU A 96 22.29 -26.60 -10.80
C LEU A 96 23.15 -26.91 -9.58
N ARG A 97 24.46 -27.14 -9.76
CA ARG A 97 25.39 -27.34 -8.63
C ARG A 97 25.61 -26.04 -7.83
N ARG A 98 25.50 -24.87 -8.48
CA ARG A 98 25.62 -23.56 -7.84
C ARG A 98 24.36 -23.13 -7.10
N MET A 99 23.19 -23.56 -7.58
CA MET A 99 21.92 -23.50 -6.85
C MET A 99 22.01 -24.43 -5.62
N HIS A 100 22.78 -24.04 -4.61
CA HIS A 100 23.11 -24.89 -3.48
C HIS A 100 21.85 -25.16 -2.64
N ILE A 101 21.38 -26.41 -2.64
CA ILE A 101 20.34 -26.87 -1.72
C ILE A 101 21.00 -27.00 -0.35
N GLN A 102 20.92 -25.96 0.48
CA GLN A 102 21.19 -26.15 1.90
C GLN A 102 20.10 -27.08 2.45
N ARG A 103 20.43 -28.36 2.63
CA ARG A 103 19.61 -29.33 3.35
C ARG A 103 19.63 -28.95 4.84
N LEU A 104 18.93 -27.89 5.21
CA LEU A 104 18.68 -27.56 6.60
C LEU A 104 17.63 -28.52 7.18
N PRO A 105 17.73 -28.88 8.47
CA PRO A 105 16.73 -29.72 9.13
C PRO A 105 15.33 -29.09 9.00
N VAL A 106 14.35 -29.93 8.67
CA VAL A 106 12.99 -29.65 8.21
C VAL A 106 12.12 -28.76 9.14
N GLN A 107 12.61 -28.29 10.28
CA GLN A 107 11.75 -27.82 11.37
C GLN A 107 11.73 -26.31 11.66
N THR A 108 12.54 -25.48 11.00
CA THR A 108 12.49 -24.02 11.22
C THR A 108 12.64 -23.27 9.91
N PHE A 109 11.53 -22.70 9.41
CA PHE A 109 11.46 -21.84 8.21
C PHE A 109 12.18 -22.43 6.99
N GLU A 110 11.44 -23.33 6.34
CA GLU A 110 11.68 -23.99 5.04
C GLU A 110 12.75 -23.35 4.14
N SER A 111 13.80 -24.17 3.89
CA SER A 111 14.86 -24.04 2.90
C SER A 111 14.92 -22.70 2.13
N LYS A 112 15.82 -21.82 2.56
CA LYS A 112 16.27 -20.67 1.77
C LYS A 112 17.01 -21.16 0.52
N TRP A 113 16.28 -21.44 -0.55
CA TRP A 113 16.88 -21.63 -1.88
C TRP A 113 17.37 -20.27 -2.35
N SER A 114 18.68 -20.04 -2.36
CA SER A 114 19.21 -18.84 -3.02
C SER A 114 19.05 -19.01 -4.52
N MET A 115 18.33 -18.09 -5.16
CA MET A 115 18.02 -18.19 -6.58
C MET A 115 19.09 -17.45 -7.38
N TYR A 116 19.81 -18.20 -8.21
CA TYR A 116 20.90 -17.71 -9.04
C TYR A 116 20.53 -17.75 -10.52
N LEU A 117 20.71 -16.64 -11.24
CA LEU A 117 20.57 -16.58 -12.69
C LEU A 117 21.91 -16.30 -13.39
N PRO A 118 22.33 -17.17 -14.33
CA PRO A 118 23.59 -16.99 -15.04
C PRO A 118 23.48 -15.96 -16.17
N GLN A 119 24.62 -15.65 -16.79
CA GLN A 119 24.70 -14.74 -17.94
C GLN A 119 24.12 -15.35 -19.24
N ASP A 120 24.17 -16.68 -19.38
CA ASP A 120 23.76 -17.40 -20.59
C ASP A 120 22.24 -17.30 -20.83
N PRO A 121 21.77 -16.71 -21.94
CA PRO A 121 20.36 -16.43 -22.18
C PRO A 121 19.48 -17.68 -22.30
N ASP A 122 20.02 -18.80 -22.80
CA ASP A 122 19.25 -20.03 -22.95
C ASP A 122 19.04 -20.70 -21.59
N ILE A 123 20.07 -20.69 -20.74
CA ILE A 123 19.95 -21.17 -19.37
C ILE A 123 19.01 -20.28 -18.55
N ARG A 124 19.01 -18.97 -18.78
CA ARG A 124 18.09 -18.04 -18.10
C ARG A 124 16.63 -18.37 -18.39
N ARG A 125 16.28 -18.67 -19.64
CA ARG A 125 14.91 -19.08 -20.02
C ARG A 125 14.47 -20.32 -19.23
N ILE A 126 15.33 -21.34 -19.21
CA ILE A 126 15.10 -22.55 -18.40
C ILE A 126 15.02 -22.21 -16.92
N GLY A 127 15.86 -21.28 -16.43
CA GLY A 127 15.87 -20.80 -15.06
C GLY A 127 14.57 -20.13 -14.66
N TYR A 128 14.02 -19.24 -15.49
CA TYR A 128 12.73 -18.60 -15.25
C TYR A 128 11.62 -19.63 -15.11
N ASP A 129 11.55 -20.59 -16.04
CA ASP A 129 10.54 -21.65 -15.99
C ASP A 129 10.71 -22.56 -14.78
N TRP A 130 11.95 -22.93 -14.45
CA TRP A 130 12.23 -23.77 -13.28
C TRP A 130 11.85 -23.09 -11.97
N ILE A 131 12.21 -21.80 -11.79
CA ILE A 131 11.84 -21.03 -10.60
C ILE A 131 10.31 -20.90 -10.52
N ALA A 132 9.64 -20.58 -11.63
CA ALA A 132 8.18 -20.50 -11.69
C ALA A 132 7.50 -21.84 -11.35
N GLN A 133 8.00 -22.96 -11.87
CA GLN A 133 7.50 -24.29 -11.54
C GLN A 133 7.72 -24.63 -10.06
N HIS A 134 8.85 -24.23 -9.49
CA HIS A 134 9.13 -24.42 -8.07
C HIS A 134 8.13 -23.64 -7.20
N MET A 135 7.88 -22.36 -7.52
CA MET A 135 6.87 -21.55 -6.83
C MET A 135 5.45 -22.10 -7.00
N LEU A 136 5.13 -22.66 -8.17
CA LEU A 136 3.85 -23.33 -8.39
C LEU A 136 3.71 -24.59 -7.52
N ALA A 137 4.76 -25.40 -7.42
CA ALA A 137 4.75 -26.61 -6.61
C ALA A 137 4.56 -26.30 -5.12
N THR A 138 5.06 -25.16 -4.62
CA THR A 138 4.87 -24.72 -3.24
C THR A 138 3.57 -23.95 -3.00
N THR A 139 2.78 -23.66 -4.04
CA THR A 139 1.52 -22.91 -3.91
C THR A 139 0.57 -23.57 -2.92
N ASN A 140 0.39 -24.90 -2.97
CA ASN A 140 -0.55 -25.60 -2.09
C ASN A 140 -0.11 -25.60 -0.61
N LEU A 141 1.18 -25.40 -0.35
CA LEU A 141 1.73 -25.32 1.00
C LEU A 141 1.43 -23.95 1.61
N TYR A 142 1.76 -22.86 0.91
CA TYR A 142 1.55 -21.50 1.40
C TYR A 142 0.08 -21.07 1.35
N LEU A 143 -0.64 -21.45 0.29
CA LEU A 143 -2.07 -21.12 0.11
C LEU A 143 -3.00 -22.24 0.64
N ALA A 144 -2.55 -23.00 1.64
CA ALA A 144 -3.36 -24.02 2.27
C ALA A 144 -4.66 -23.40 2.84
N PRO A 145 -5.85 -23.99 2.63
CA PRO A 145 -7.11 -23.42 3.11
C PRO A 145 -7.15 -23.13 4.62
N ALA A 146 -6.39 -23.90 5.42
CA ALA A 146 -6.30 -23.72 6.87
C ALA A 146 -5.57 -22.43 7.30
N ALA A 147 -4.80 -21.80 6.40
CA ALA A 147 -4.15 -20.52 6.67
C ALA A 147 -5.11 -19.33 6.61
N PHE A 148 -6.32 -19.53 6.10
CA PHE A 148 -7.32 -18.49 5.88
C PHE A 148 -8.61 -18.77 6.67
N PRO A 149 -9.37 -17.74 7.06
CA PRO A 149 -10.69 -17.95 7.63
C PRO A 149 -11.61 -18.62 6.60
N VAL A 150 -12.48 -19.50 7.09
CA VAL A 150 -13.49 -20.18 6.27
C VAL A 150 -14.55 -19.20 5.78
N ALA A 151 -14.82 -18.15 6.56
CA ALA A 151 -15.74 -17.08 6.18
C ALA A 151 -15.19 -16.27 5.00
N LEU A 152 -16.10 -15.84 4.10
CA LEU A 152 -15.78 -14.94 2.99
C LEU A 152 -15.69 -13.50 3.49
N GLU A 153 -14.76 -13.26 4.39
CA GLU A 153 -14.49 -11.96 4.99
C GLU A 153 -13.06 -11.52 4.73
N ASN A 154 -12.84 -10.20 4.88
CA ASN A 154 -11.51 -9.64 4.79
C ASN A 154 -10.73 -10.00 6.06
N SER A 155 -9.52 -10.52 5.89
CA SER A 155 -8.66 -10.88 7.02
C SER A 155 -7.22 -10.53 6.72
N VAL A 156 -6.50 -10.08 7.74
CA VAL A 156 -5.06 -9.86 7.68
C VAL A 156 -4.44 -10.53 8.88
N LYS A 157 -3.46 -11.39 8.64
CA LYS A 157 -2.68 -12.09 9.66
C LYS A 157 -1.20 -11.85 9.36
N ILE A 158 -0.46 -11.40 10.36
CA ILE A 158 0.96 -11.09 10.24
C ILE A 158 1.72 -11.86 11.31
N GLU A 159 2.76 -12.57 10.88
CA GLU A 159 3.64 -13.32 11.74
C GLU A 159 5.08 -12.89 11.47
N TRP A 160 5.82 -12.53 12.51
CA TRP A 160 7.23 -12.17 12.41
C TRP A 160 8.07 -13.04 13.32
N SER A 161 9.21 -13.46 12.78
CA SER A 161 10.28 -14.17 13.47
C SER A 161 11.62 -13.49 13.19
N LEU A 162 12.69 -13.95 13.85
CA LEU A 162 14.05 -13.46 13.58
C LEU A 162 14.54 -13.79 12.15
N HIS A 163 13.88 -14.74 11.46
CA HIS A 163 14.24 -15.17 10.11
C HIS A 163 13.49 -14.40 9.02
N GLY A 164 12.47 -13.63 9.40
CA GLY A 164 11.57 -13.01 8.43
C GLY A 164 10.14 -12.85 8.90
N GLY A 165 9.32 -12.33 7.99
CA GLY A 165 7.90 -12.07 8.19
C GLY A 165 7.03 -12.79 7.18
N THR A 166 5.83 -13.16 7.59
CA THR A 166 4.77 -13.65 6.72
C THR A 166 3.55 -12.76 6.88
N VAL A 167 3.02 -12.28 5.76
CA VAL A 167 1.77 -11.53 5.67
C VAL A 167 0.78 -12.36 4.89
N THR A 168 -0.28 -12.80 5.57
CA THR A 168 -1.37 -13.58 4.99
C THR A 168 -2.61 -12.70 4.94
N THR A 169 -3.17 -12.49 3.75
CA THR A 169 -4.39 -11.70 3.56
C THR A 169 -5.45 -12.48 2.80
N GLN A 170 -6.70 -12.23 3.16
CA GLN A 170 -7.88 -12.62 2.39
C GLN A 170 -8.68 -11.37 2.15
N THR A 171 -9.09 -11.12 0.90
CA THR A 171 -9.91 -9.98 0.53
C THR A 171 -10.99 -10.42 -0.45
N VAL A 172 -12.24 -10.03 -0.18
CA VAL A 172 -13.32 -10.13 -1.16
C VAL A 172 -13.25 -8.89 -2.04
N VAL A 173 -13.00 -9.10 -3.33
CA VAL A 173 -12.82 -8.04 -4.30
C VAL A 173 -14.10 -7.93 -5.15
N PRO A 174 -14.73 -6.74 -5.26
CA PRO A 174 -15.94 -6.54 -6.05
C PRO A 174 -15.63 -6.44 -7.56
N ALA A 175 -14.89 -7.40 -8.08
CA ALA A 175 -14.54 -7.51 -9.48
C ALA A 175 -14.44 -8.98 -9.92
N THR A 176 -14.51 -9.21 -11.23
CA THR A 176 -14.33 -10.55 -11.82
C THR A 176 -12.91 -11.08 -11.62
N VAL A 177 -12.71 -12.40 -11.73
CA VAL A 177 -11.37 -13.02 -11.63
C VAL A 177 -10.38 -12.42 -12.64
N ASP A 178 -10.82 -12.13 -13.86
CA ASP A 178 -9.98 -11.51 -14.91
C ASP A 178 -9.59 -10.07 -14.55
N GLN A 179 -10.55 -9.26 -14.11
CA GLN A 179 -10.27 -7.88 -13.68
C GLN A 179 -9.34 -7.84 -12.47
N THR A 180 -9.61 -8.63 -11.43
CA THR A 180 -8.75 -8.73 -10.25
C THR A 180 -7.37 -9.25 -10.62
N SER A 181 -7.26 -10.23 -11.52
CA SER A 181 -5.98 -10.75 -11.99
C SER A 181 -5.17 -9.69 -12.74
N LYS A 182 -5.80 -8.91 -13.63
CA LYS A 182 -5.15 -7.81 -14.35
C LYS A 182 -4.72 -6.70 -13.40
N ALA A 183 -5.61 -6.27 -12.50
CA ALA A 183 -5.30 -5.24 -11.52
C ALA A 183 -4.14 -5.64 -10.60
N LEU A 184 -4.13 -6.89 -10.12
CA LEU A 184 -3.04 -7.41 -9.31
C LEU A 184 -1.73 -7.56 -10.09
N TRP A 185 -1.80 -7.93 -11.37
CA TRP A 185 -0.62 -7.97 -12.25
C TRP A 185 0.00 -6.58 -12.46
N MET A 186 -0.84 -5.55 -12.56
CA MET A 186 -0.40 -4.15 -12.63
C MET A 186 0.14 -3.65 -11.29
N LEU A 187 -0.53 -3.97 -10.18
CA LEU A 187 -0.09 -3.63 -8.82
C LEU A 187 1.30 -4.19 -8.53
N ASN A 188 1.54 -5.44 -8.92
CA ASN A 188 2.84 -6.11 -8.81
C ASN A 188 3.84 -5.67 -9.90
N ARG A 189 3.51 -4.64 -10.70
CA ARG A 189 4.34 -4.04 -11.75
C ARG A 189 4.81 -5.02 -12.82
N ALA A 190 4.13 -6.15 -12.97
CA ALA A 190 4.46 -7.16 -13.97
C ALA A 190 4.10 -6.73 -15.41
N ALA A 191 3.37 -5.63 -15.59
CA ALA A 191 3.13 -4.97 -16.88
C ALA A 191 3.62 -3.51 -16.84
N VAL A 192 4.84 -3.28 -17.35
CA VAL A 192 5.49 -1.95 -17.35
C VAL A 192 4.73 -0.95 -18.23
N GLU A 193 4.04 -1.42 -19.28
CA GLU A 193 3.35 -0.58 -20.27
C GLU A 193 2.05 0.06 -19.77
N TYR A 194 1.50 -0.44 -18.66
CA TYR A 194 0.18 -0.02 -18.14
C TYR A 194 0.24 0.48 -16.70
N GLY A 195 1.44 0.54 -16.10
CA GLY A 195 1.62 1.09 -14.77
C GLY A 195 1.40 2.60 -14.78
N PRO A 196 0.49 3.15 -13.97
CA PRO A 196 0.39 4.59 -13.84
C PRO A 196 1.71 5.12 -13.24
N GLU A 197 2.51 5.82 -14.07
CA GLU A 197 3.79 6.46 -13.69
C GLU A 197 3.67 7.35 -12.44
N SER A 198 2.45 7.73 -12.11
CA SER A 198 2.08 8.68 -11.07
C SER A 198 2.03 8.13 -9.64
N PHE A 199 2.00 6.81 -9.40
CA PHE A 199 1.89 6.30 -8.02
C PHE A 199 3.19 6.35 -7.21
N LEU A 200 4.36 6.33 -7.85
CA LEU A 200 5.68 6.35 -7.18
C LEU A 200 6.72 7.05 -8.06
N SER A 201 6.75 8.39 -8.02
CA SER A 201 7.65 9.25 -8.81
C SER A 201 9.16 8.97 -8.64
N GLU A 202 9.54 8.14 -7.67
CA GLU A 202 10.93 7.76 -7.37
C GLU A 202 11.29 6.33 -7.82
N THR A 203 10.40 5.62 -8.54
CA THR A 203 10.67 4.26 -9.01
C THR A 203 10.69 4.15 -10.53
N SER A 204 11.70 3.47 -11.09
CA SER A 204 11.66 3.03 -12.49
C SER A 204 11.61 1.50 -12.56
N CYS A 205 10.87 0.96 -13.53
CA CYS A 205 10.75 -0.47 -13.76
C CYS A 205 11.08 -0.77 -15.22
N GLN A 206 11.91 -1.78 -15.45
CA GLN A 206 12.32 -2.23 -16.77
C GLN A 206 11.95 -3.71 -16.93
N SER A 207 11.14 -4.02 -17.94
CA SER A 207 10.91 -5.41 -18.34
C SER A 207 12.11 -5.92 -19.14
N LEU A 208 12.74 -6.98 -18.63
CA LEU A 208 13.92 -7.61 -19.22
C LEU A 208 13.56 -8.88 -19.99
N PHE A 209 12.46 -9.53 -19.61
CA PHE A 209 11.90 -10.67 -20.30
C PHE A 209 10.39 -10.72 -20.08
N SER A 210 9.64 -11.07 -21.11
CA SER A 210 8.21 -11.32 -21.05
C SER A 210 7.87 -12.50 -21.96
N SER A 211 7.02 -13.40 -21.49
CA SER A 211 6.38 -14.41 -22.34
C SER A 211 4.93 -14.01 -22.62
N ASP A 212 4.51 -14.21 -23.86
CA ASP A 212 3.13 -13.93 -24.26
C ASP A 212 2.17 -15.04 -23.81
N GLY A 213 0.90 -14.67 -23.60
CA GLY A 213 -0.19 -15.62 -23.35
C GLY A 213 -0.97 -15.37 -22.05
N ALA A 214 -1.95 -16.24 -21.80
CA ALA A 214 -2.70 -16.26 -20.55
C ALA A 214 -1.78 -16.60 -19.37
N ASP A 215 -0.94 -17.60 -19.57
CA ASP A 215 0.15 -17.98 -18.67
C ASP A 215 1.41 -17.17 -19.03
N ALA A 216 1.68 -16.14 -18.25
CA ALA A 216 2.77 -15.20 -18.53
C ALA A 216 3.87 -15.30 -17.47
N THR A 217 5.11 -15.34 -17.91
CA THR A 217 6.31 -15.12 -17.09
C THR A 217 6.90 -13.78 -17.45
N VAL A 218 7.14 -12.92 -16.47
CA VAL A 218 7.80 -11.63 -16.67
C VAL A 218 8.97 -11.50 -15.72
N TYR A 219 10.11 -11.07 -16.22
CA TYR A 219 11.28 -10.75 -15.43
C TYR A 219 11.54 -9.24 -15.50
N ASN A 220 11.38 -8.59 -14.36
CA ASN A 220 11.51 -7.15 -14.22
C ASN A 220 12.72 -6.77 -13.39
N ARG A 221 13.26 -5.59 -13.68
CA ARG A 221 14.20 -4.89 -12.83
C ARG A 221 13.58 -3.60 -12.35
N GLU A 222 13.49 -3.44 -11.04
CA GLU A 222 12.99 -2.22 -10.40
C GLU A 222 14.15 -1.44 -9.80
N LEU A 223 14.11 -0.13 -9.93
CA LEU A 223 15.03 0.81 -9.30
C LEU A 223 14.22 1.69 -8.35
N TYR A 224 14.61 1.70 -7.08
CA TYR A 224 14.01 2.54 -6.06
C TYR A 224 15.09 3.17 -5.20
N ARG A 225 15.09 4.51 -5.13
CA ARG A 225 16.05 5.29 -4.31
C ARG A 225 17.51 4.84 -4.49
N GLY A 226 17.88 4.58 -5.75
CA GLY A 226 19.22 4.14 -6.14
C GLY A 226 19.54 2.65 -5.90
N SER A 227 18.65 1.88 -5.25
CA SER A 227 18.79 0.43 -5.09
C SER A 227 18.02 -0.27 -6.20
N SER A 228 18.58 -1.32 -6.79
CA SER A 228 17.83 -2.13 -7.77
C SER A 228 17.33 -3.42 -7.16
N THR A 229 16.20 -3.96 -7.62
CA THR A 229 15.77 -5.33 -7.31
C THR A 229 15.36 -6.02 -8.61
N ASN A 230 15.59 -7.32 -8.68
CA ASN A 230 15.16 -8.12 -9.82
C ASN A 230 14.05 -9.05 -9.37
N ILE A 231 12.96 -9.09 -10.14
CA ILE A 231 11.72 -9.76 -9.75
C ILE A 231 11.25 -10.64 -10.89
N LEU A 232 11.02 -11.91 -10.60
CA LEU A 232 10.38 -12.86 -11.51
C LEU A 232 8.91 -12.99 -11.12
N HIS A 233 8.01 -12.66 -12.04
CA HIS A 233 6.57 -12.84 -11.93
C HIS A 233 6.12 -14.02 -12.80
N ARG A 234 5.12 -14.75 -12.32
CA ARG A 234 4.43 -15.79 -13.08
C ARG A 234 2.93 -15.70 -12.81
N ARG A 235 2.13 -15.69 -13.88
CA ARG A 235 0.68 -15.89 -13.85
C ARG A 235 0.35 -17.23 -14.48
N ILE A 236 -0.53 -17.98 -13.84
CA ILE A 236 -1.06 -19.25 -14.35
C ILE A 236 -2.58 -19.21 -14.22
N VAL A 237 -3.29 -19.42 -15.32
CA VAL A 237 -4.75 -19.46 -15.36
C VAL A 237 -5.20 -20.92 -15.35
N GLN A 238 -5.98 -21.30 -14.34
CA GLN A 238 -6.59 -22.63 -14.21
C GLN A 238 -8.11 -22.49 -14.27
N ASP A 239 -8.82 -23.59 -14.53
CA ASP A 239 -10.29 -23.58 -14.76
C ASP A 239 -11.10 -22.88 -13.67
N HIS A 240 -10.66 -22.94 -12.41
CA HIS A 240 -11.38 -22.44 -11.24
C HIS A 240 -10.63 -21.36 -10.45
N ARG A 241 -9.41 -21.02 -10.85
CA ARG A 241 -8.57 -20.05 -10.16
C ARG A 241 -7.47 -19.49 -11.04
N THR A 242 -7.06 -18.27 -10.74
CA THR A 242 -5.82 -17.69 -11.29
C THR A 242 -4.80 -17.59 -10.17
N ILE A 243 -3.58 -18.06 -10.43
CA ILE A 243 -2.45 -17.94 -9.50
C ILE A 243 -1.48 -16.91 -10.06
N ILE A 244 -1.14 -15.91 -9.24
CA ILE A 244 -0.08 -14.95 -9.53
C ILE A 244 0.98 -15.09 -8.44
N MET A 245 2.21 -15.34 -8.84
CA MET A 245 3.32 -15.50 -7.90
C MET A 245 4.48 -14.63 -8.36
N TYR A 246 5.24 -14.11 -7.41
CA TYR A 246 6.51 -13.47 -7.75
C TYR A 246 7.57 -13.70 -6.68
N ARG A 247 8.83 -13.57 -7.11
CA ARG A 247 9.97 -13.74 -6.24
C ARG A 247 11.12 -12.83 -6.64
N TRP A 248 11.82 -12.33 -5.64
CA TRP A 248 13.07 -11.61 -5.84
C TRP A 248 14.23 -12.56 -6.17
N ILE A 249 15.02 -12.20 -7.17
CA ILE A 249 16.24 -12.91 -7.55
C ILE A 249 17.42 -12.21 -6.88
N GLU A 250 18.07 -12.92 -5.96
CA GLU A 250 19.15 -12.40 -5.11
C GLU A 250 20.49 -12.28 -5.86
N ASP A 251 20.78 -13.21 -6.75
CA ASP A 251 22.03 -13.27 -7.51
C ASP A 251 21.75 -13.41 -9.00
N ASP A 252 22.05 -12.36 -9.75
CA ASP A 252 21.94 -12.32 -11.21
C ASP A 252 23.25 -11.79 -11.81
N THR A 253 23.93 -12.65 -12.58
CA THR A 253 25.22 -12.31 -13.21
C THR A 253 25.07 -11.29 -14.34
N LEU A 254 23.95 -11.32 -15.07
CA LEU A 254 23.71 -10.42 -16.20
C LEU A 254 23.18 -9.05 -15.73
N TYR A 255 22.36 -9.04 -14.69
CA TYR A 255 21.74 -7.85 -14.14
C TYR A 255 22.04 -7.72 -12.64
N PRO A 256 23.30 -7.43 -12.26
CA PRO A 256 23.68 -7.39 -10.85
C PRO A 256 22.90 -6.32 -10.08
N ILE A 257 22.56 -6.65 -8.84
CA ILE A 257 21.84 -5.78 -7.90
C ILE A 257 22.76 -4.61 -7.49
N LEU A 258 22.37 -3.38 -7.82
CA LEU A 258 23.07 -2.15 -7.40
C LEU A 258 22.91 -1.95 -5.90
N ASN A 259 24.01 -1.63 -5.23
CA ASN A 259 24.16 -1.48 -3.76
C ASN A 259 24.17 -2.78 -2.95
N GLY A 260 24.45 -3.92 -3.61
CA GLY A 260 24.57 -5.22 -2.97
C GLY A 260 23.23 -5.95 -2.82
N PRO A 261 23.24 -7.23 -2.43
CA PRO A 261 22.03 -8.01 -2.29
C PRO A 261 21.10 -7.35 -1.28
N SER A 262 19.82 -7.27 -1.63
CA SER A 262 18.81 -6.77 -0.70
C SER A 262 18.90 -7.56 0.60
N ALA A 263 18.77 -6.86 1.72
CA ALA A 263 18.84 -7.48 3.04
C ALA A 263 17.69 -8.49 3.28
N SER A 264 16.65 -8.42 2.44
CA SER A 264 15.53 -9.33 2.42
C SER A 264 15.28 -9.90 1.02
N ALA A 265 14.78 -11.14 0.99
CA ALA A 265 14.23 -11.79 -0.18
C ALA A 265 12.73 -11.95 0.01
N VAL A 266 11.97 -11.46 -0.97
CA VAL A 266 10.51 -11.51 -0.93
C VAL A 266 9.99 -12.57 -1.90
N GLN A 267 9.00 -13.33 -1.44
CA GLN A 267 8.22 -14.26 -2.23
C GLN A 267 6.74 -13.99 -1.96
N GLU A 268 5.91 -14.04 -2.99
CA GLU A 268 4.48 -13.86 -2.82
C GLU A 268 3.70 -14.86 -3.68
N TRP A 269 2.65 -15.42 -3.10
CA TRP A 269 1.65 -16.23 -3.78
C TRP A 269 0.29 -15.59 -3.64
N ASN A 270 -0.40 -15.43 -4.77
CA ASN A 270 -1.75 -14.91 -4.85
C ASN A 270 -2.64 -15.93 -5.54
N GLU A 271 -3.78 -16.24 -4.92
CA GLU A 271 -4.84 -17.03 -5.51
C GLU A 271 -6.10 -16.19 -5.67
N ILE A 272 -6.65 -16.20 -6.88
CA ILE A 272 -7.88 -15.49 -7.22
C ILE A 272 -8.92 -16.53 -7.63
N ARG A 273 -10.06 -16.58 -6.92
CA ARG A 273 -11.17 -17.49 -7.21
C ARG A 273 -12.46 -16.72 -7.44
N ALA A 274 -13.34 -17.25 -8.29
CA ALA A 274 -14.67 -16.68 -8.43
C ALA A 274 -15.52 -17.01 -7.18
N ILE A 275 -16.14 -16.00 -6.59
CA ILE A 275 -17.22 -16.18 -5.61
C ILE A 275 -18.57 -16.07 -6.34
N SER A 276 -18.66 -15.10 -7.25
CA SER A 276 -19.82 -14.85 -8.11
C SER A 276 -19.35 -14.34 -9.47
N THR A 277 -20.29 -13.96 -10.33
CA THR A 277 -19.98 -13.31 -11.63
C THR A 277 -19.41 -11.91 -11.48
N THR A 278 -19.51 -11.29 -10.32
CA THR A 278 -19.07 -9.90 -10.07
C THR A 278 -18.09 -9.77 -8.92
N HIS A 279 -17.85 -10.85 -8.16
CA HIS A 279 -16.96 -10.84 -7.01
C HIS A 279 -15.96 -11.99 -7.10
N SER A 280 -14.73 -11.70 -6.70
CA SER A 280 -13.66 -12.68 -6.57
C SER A 280 -13.09 -12.69 -5.16
N LEU A 281 -12.54 -13.83 -4.77
CA LEU A 281 -11.77 -13.99 -3.54
C LEU A 281 -10.29 -13.89 -3.91
N LEU A 282 -9.59 -12.92 -3.33
CA LEU A 282 -8.14 -12.81 -3.40
C LEU A 282 -7.53 -13.30 -2.08
N ARG A 283 -6.65 -14.29 -2.16
CA ARG A 283 -5.83 -14.78 -1.06
C ARG A 283 -4.38 -14.52 -1.38
N THR A 284 -3.67 -13.87 -0.46
CA THR A 284 -2.25 -13.54 -0.62
C THR A 284 -1.45 -14.08 0.55
N VAL A 285 -0.30 -14.67 0.26
CA VAL A 285 0.74 -14.96 1.24
C VAL A 285 2.03 -14.37 0.73
N ALA A 286 2.53 -13.35 1.43
CA ALA A 286 3.83 -12.76 1.20
C ALA A 286 4.80 -13.20 2.29
N VAL A 287 5.94 -13.75 1.91
CA VAL A 287 7.00 -14.19 2.80
C VAL A 287 8.23 -13.35 2.52
N GLU A 288 8.68 -12.61 3.53
CA GLU A 288 9.92 -11.84 3.52
C GLU A 288 10.96 -12.58 4.36
N THR A 289 11.99 -13.13 3.72
CA THR A 289 13.10 -13.82 4.38
C THR A 289 14.28 -12.88 4.53
N LEU A 290 14.87 -12.82 5.71
CA LEU A 290 16.03 -11.96 5.97
C LEU A 290 17.33 -12.71 5.70
N ALA A 291 18.27 -12.06 5.00
CA ALA A 291 19.47 -12.73 4.52
C ALA A 291 20.49 -13.06 5.62
N MET A 292 20.41 -12.40 6.78
CA MET A 292 21.43 -12.44 7.82
C MET A 292 21.13 -13.48 8.91
N THR A 293 22.02 -14.46 9.05
CA THR A 293 21.98 -15.50 10.08
C THR A 293 22.36 -15.01 11.48
N THR A 294 22.72 -13.73 11.63
CA THR A 294 23.25 -13.16 12.88
C THR A 294 22.28 -12.18 13.56
N LEU A 295 21.05 -12.05 13.07
CA LEU A 295 20.06 -11.20 13.73
C LEU A 295 19.64 -11.89 15.03
N THR A 296 20.03 -11.29 16.15
CA THR A 296 19.73 -11.81 17.49
C THR A 296 18.48 -11.16 18.09
N SER A 297 17.96 -10.13 17.42
CA SER A 297 16.89 -9.28 17.92
C SER A 297 15.99 -8.76 16.80
N PHE A 298 14.71 -8.53 17.11
CA PHE A 298 13.77 -7.84 16.23
C PHE A 298 14.17 -6.38 16.02
N ARG A 299 14.90 -5.77 16.96
CA ARG A 299 15.43 -4.41 16.80
C ARG A 299 16.38 -4.36 15.61
N ASP A 300 17.25 -5.34 15.44
CA ASP A 300 18.16 -5.44 14.29
C ASP A 300 17.40 -5.55 12.96
N ILE A 301 16.26 -6.26 12.96
CA ILE A 301 15.37 -6.33 11.80
C ILE A 301 14.81 -4.95 11.45
N VAL A 302 14.32 -4.21 12.44
CA VAL A 302 13.81 -2.85 12.22
C VAL A 302 14.91 -1.93 11.66
N ARG A 303 16.16 -2.05 12.15
CA ARG A 303 17.32 -1.33 11.59
C ARG A 303 17.51 -1.65 10.12
N LEU A 304 17.50 -2.95 9.81
CA LEU A 304 17.81 -3.49 8.50
C LEU A 304 16.79 -3.05 7.46
N LEU A 305 15.51 -3.04 7.84
CA LEU A 305 14.39 -2.61 7.00
C LEU A 305 14.31 -1.10 6.83
N LYS A 306 15.18 -0.32 7.50
CA LYS A 306 15.21 1.15 7.49
C LYS A 306 13.83 1.76 7.73
N TRP A 307 13.05 1.14 8.62
CA TRP A 307 11.74 1.69 8.98
C TRP A 307 11.96 3.04 9.67
N PRO A 308 11.13 4.07 9.39
CA PRO A 308 11.35 5.44 9.87
C PRO A 308 11.08 5.64 11.38
N CYS A 309 11.36 4.64 12.22
CA CYS A 309 11.37 4.80 13.67
C CYS A 309 12.82 4.76 14.19
N SER A 310 13.15 5.69 15.08
CA SER A 310 14.44 5.65 15.77
C SER A 310 14.57 4.44 16.63
N LEU A 311 15.76 3.89 16.53
CA LEU A 311 16.14 2.64 17.14
C LEU A 311 16.47 2.83 18.60
N ASP A 312 16.82 4.04 19.04
CA ASP A 312 17.18 4.33 20.44
C ASP A 312 15.95 4.32 21.37
N ASP A 313 14.74 4.50 20.81
CA ASP A 313 13.45 4.44 21.52
C ASP A 313 12.85 3.03 21.62
N ILE A 314 13.39 2.06 20.88
CA ILE A 314 12.97 0.66 20.99
C ILE A 314 13.71 0.03 22.16
N SER A 315 13.22 0.31 23.37
CA SER A 315 13.80 -0.20 24.62
C SER A 315 13.57 -1.71 24.82
N SER A 316 12.60 -2.31 24.12
CA SER A 316 12.23 -3.73 24.26
C SER A 316 12.04 -4.45 22.92
N GLU A 317 12.37 -5.74 22.91
CA GLU A 317 12.13 -6.66 21.78
C GLU A 317 10.65 -6.75 21.40
N SER A 318 9.75 -6.69 22.39
CA SER A 318 8.31 -6.69 22.18
C SER A 318 7.85 -5.46 21.39
N ARG A 319 8.46 -4.29 21.62
CA ARG A 319 8.17 -3.07 20.84
C ARG A 319 8.66 -3.22 19.39
N ALA A 320 9.86 -3.76 19.19
CA ALA A 320 10.37 -4.04 17.84
C ALA A 320 9.45 -5.00 17.06
N HIS A 321 9.01 -6.09 17.71
CA HIS A 321 8.10 -7.07 17.12
C HIS A 321 6.75 -6.44 16.73
N ARG A 322 6.16 -5.60 17.60
CA ARG A 322 4.92 -4.86 17.30
C ARG A 322 5.08 -3.89 16.14
N VAL A 323 6.22 -3.22 16.01
CA VAL A 323 6.52 -2.35 14.86
C VAL A 323 6.52 -3.15 13.55
N LEU A 324 7.10 -4.36 13.56
CA LEU A 324 7.09 -5.23 12.38
C LEU A 324 5.67 -5.72 12.03
N ILE A 325 4.87 -6.06 13.04
CA ILE A 325 3.45 -6.39 12.85
C ILE A 325 2.70 -5.19 12.24
N ALA A 326 2.87 -3.99 12.78
CA ALA A 326 2.24 -2.77 12.27
C ALA A 326 2.67 -2.46 10.82
N ARG A 327 3.95 -2.67 10.49
CA ARG A 327 4.44 -2.59 9.10
C ARG A 327 3.70 -3.56 8.19
N GLY A 328 3.54 -4.83 8.60
CA GLY A 328 2.81 -5.82 7.82
C GLY A 328 1.35 -5.41 7.56
N TYR A 329 0.67 -4.85 8.57
CA TYR A 329 -0.70 -4.35 8.43
C TYR A 329 -0.77 -3.17 7.46
N TRP A 330 0.17 -2.25 7.58
CA TRP A 330 0.27 -1.10 6.68
C TRP A 330 0.49 -1.54 5.23
N MET A 331 1.38 -2.51 4.99
CA MET A 331 1.60 -3.08 3.66
C MET A 331 0.32 -3.71 3.10
N ALA A 332 -0.34 -4.58 3.86
CA ALA A 332 -1.59 -5.23 3.44
C ALA A 332 -2.69 -4.22 3.09
N LYS A 333 -2.88 -3.19 3.93
CA LYS A 333 -3.87 -2.13 3.69
C LYS A 333 -3.52 -1.31 2.44
N THR A 334 -2.26 -0.96 2.28
CA THR A 334 -1.78 -0.15 1.13
C THR A 334 -1.96 -0.92 -0.17
N SER A 335 -1.57 -2.19 -0.22
CA SER A 335 -1.79 -3.04 -1.40
C SER A 335 -3.27 -3.19 -1.74
N LYS A 336 -4.15 -3.33 -0.73
CA LYS A 336 -5.60 -3.38 -0.96
C LYS A 336 -6.14 -2.07 -1.54
N ALA A 337 -5.77 -0.91 -0.96
CA ALA A 337 -6.23 0.38 -1.45
C ALA A 337 -5.78 0.63 -2.90
N LEU A 338 -4.52 0.33 -3.21
CA LEU A 338 -4.00 0.44 -4.58
C LEU A 338 -4.71 -0.52 -5.55
N LEU A 339 -5.05 -1.74 -5.11
CA LEU A 339 -5.82 -2.67 -5.93
C LEU A 339 -7.21 -2.11 -6.26
N GLU A 340 -7.90 -1.53 -5.27
CA GLU A 340 -9.21 -0.89 -5.44
C GLU A 340 -9.12 0.30 -6.41
N ASP A 341 -8.08 1.14 -6.28
CA ASP A 341 -7.83 2.26 -7.18
C ASP A 341 -7.59 1.80 -8.63
N ILE A 342 -6.78 0.76 -8.82
CA ILE A 342 -6.53 0.19 -10.15
C ILE A 342 -7.84 -0.37 -10.74
N LEU A 343 -8.63 -1.10 -9.95
CA LEU A 343 -9.93 -1.64 -10.41
C LEU A 343 -10.92 -0.53 -10.78
N GLN A 344 -10.92 0.57 -10.03
CA GLN A 344 -11.76 1.73 -10.32
C GLN A 344 -11.32 2.39 -11.64
N SER A 345 -10.01 2.56 -11.87
CA SER A 345 -9.50 3.11 -13.13
C SER A 345 -9.71 2.20 -14.34
N MET A 346 -9.77 0.88 -14.14
CA MET A 346 -10.17 -0.06 -15.21
C MET A 346 -11.65 0.03 -15.57
N SER A 347 -12.51 0.52 -14.66
CA SER A 347 -13.95 0.61 -14.85
C SER A 347 -14.40 1.96 -15.44
N ASP A 348 -13.61 3.02 -15.26
CA ASP A 348 -13.87 4.37 -15.77
C ASP A 348 -12.72 4.82 -16.70
N PRO A 349 -12.90 4.80 -18.03
CA PRO A 349 -11.83 5.06 -18.98
C PRO A 349 -11.42 6.54 -19.10
N ASP A 350 -11.93 7.45 -18.26
CA ASP A 350 -11.55 8.86 -18.29
C ASP A 350 -10.12 9.08 -17.73
N PRO A 351 -9.10 9.36 -18.58
CA PRO A 351 -7.71 9.48 -18.16
C PRO A 351 -7.46 10.72 -17.29
N THR A 352 -8.39 11.67 -17.27
CA THR A 352 -8.20 13.00 -16.69
C THR A 352 -8.33 13.01 -15.16
N ARG A 353 -8.87 11.95 -14.54
CA ARG A 353 -9.02 11.82 -13.08
C ARG A 353 -7.82 11.21 -12.36
N LEU A 354 -6.92 10.54 -13.09
CA LEU A 354 -5.73 9.89 -12.51
C LEU A 354 -4.68 10.89 -11.98
N CYS A 355 -4.79 12.18 -12.31
CA CYS A 355 -3.92 13.23 -11.76
C CYS A 355 -4.48 13.96 -10.52
N LEU A 356 -5.77 13.80 -10.20
CA LEU A 356 -6.45 14.60 -9.16
C LEU A 356 -6.84 13.81 -7.89
N LEU A 357 -6.53 12.51 -7.82
CA LEU A 357 -6.88 11.65 -6.70
C LEU A 357 -5.68 11.29 -5.79
N PHE A 358 -4.61 12.10 -5.83
CA PHE A 358 -3.46 11.94 -4.94
C PHE A 358 -3.72 12.54 -3.55
N GLY A 359 -4.38 11.75 -2.73
CA GLY A 359 -4.06 11.65 -1.32
C GLY A 359 -4.34 10.20 -0.91
N PRO A 360 -3.52 9.55 -0.05
CA PRO A 360 -4.01 8.39 0.68
C PRO A 360 -5.38 8.77 1.25
N SER A 361 -6.35 7.85 1.32
CA SER A 361 -7.58 8.05 2.09
C SER A 361 -7.16 8.55 3.48
N MET A 362 -7.06 9.87 3.63
CA MET A 362 -6.63 10.50 4.87
C MET A 362 -7.76 10.11 5.81
N GLY A 363 -7.40 9.51 6.95
CA GLY A 363 -8.38 9.30 8.01
C GLY A 363 -9.14 10.61 8.17
N SER A 364 -10.47 10.54 8.30
CA SER A 364 -11.31 11.73 8.28
C SER A 364 -10.68 12.78 9.20
N PRO A 365 -10.40 14.02 8.75
CA PRO A 365 -9.76 15.04 9.59
C PRO A 365 -10.49 15.20 10.93
N VAL A 366 -11.81 14.97 10.90
CA VAL A 366 -12.68 14.92 12.06
C VAL A 366 -12.33 13.75 12.99
N VAL A 367 -12.15 12.53 12.49
CA VAL A 367 -11.78 11.34 13.29
C VAL A 367 -10.37 11.46 13.85
N ARG A 368 -9.44 12.02 13.09
CA ARG A 368 -8.08 12.30 13.57
C ARG A 368 -8.09 13.29 14.74
N VAL A 369 -8.80 14.41 14.60
CA VAL A 369 -8.91 15.40 15.69
C VAL A 369 -9.65 14.84 16.91
N ARG A 370 -10.68 14.00 16.71
CA ARG A 370 -11.34 13.27 17.82
C ARG A 370 -10.35 12.37 18.56
N SER A 371 -9.51 11.67 17.82
CA SER A 371 -8.49 10.78 18.38
C SER A 371 -7.40 11.55 19.13
N LEU A 372 -7.01 12.74 18.65
CA LEU A 372 -6.12 13.66 19.38
C LEU A 372 -6.75 14.11 20.70
N ARG A 373 -8.03 14.50 20.70
CA ARG A 373 -8.74 14.88 21.93
C ARG A 373 -8.89 13.70 22.89
N PHE A 374 -9.17 12.51 22.38
CA PHE A 374 -9.22 11.30 23.19
C PHE A 374 -7.85 10.99 23.83
N PHE A 375 -6.77 11.08 23.06
CA PHE A 375 -5.39 10.98 23.57
C PHE A 375 -5.11 12.01 24.67
N ILE A 376 -5.38 13.29 24.42
CA ILE A 376 -5.20 14.38 25.41
C ILE A 376 -5.94 14.05 26.71
N ALA A 377 -7.19 13.62 26.62
CA ALA A 377 -8.01 13.30 27.77
C ALA A 377 -7.41 12.16 28.61
N LEU A 378 -6.99 11.08 27.95
CA LEU A 378 -6.33 9.93 28.57
C LEU A 378 -5.00 10.29 29.21
N TYR A 379 -4.16 11.02 28.47
CA TYR A 379 -2.87 11.47 28.94
C TYR A 379 -3.01 12.34 30.19
N THR A 380 -3.93 13.32 30.20
CA THR A 380 -4.18 14.13 31.40
C THR A 380 -4.70 13.30 32.57
N ALA A 381 -5.58 12.32 32.32
CA ALA A 381 -6.11 11.43 33.35
C ALA A 381 -5.00 10.63 34.02
N TYR A 382 -4.15 10.03 33.19
CA TYR A 382 -3.07 9.17 33.64
C TYR A 382 -1.94 9.97 34.30
N ALA A 383 -1.57 11.13 33.76
CA ALA A 383 -0.59 12.03 34.38
C ALA A 383 -1.03 12.49 35.78
N ARG A 384 -2.33 12.82 35.97
CA ARG A 384 -2.88 13.15 37.30
C ARG A 384 -2.90 11.95 38.24
N TYR A 385 -3.31 10.79 37.75
CA TYR A 385 -3.29 9.55 38.52
C TYR A 385 -1.89 9.24 39.05
N ARG A 386 -0.87 9.31 38.17
CA ARG A 386 0.54 9.05 38.52
C ARG A 386 1.06 10.03 39.59
N ARG A 387 0.71 11.31 39.50
CA ARG A 387 1.12 12.32 40.51
C ARG A 387 0.42 12.14 41.86
N ASN A 388 -0.89 11.88 41.87
CA ASN A 388 -1.66 11.72 43.11
C ASN A 388 -1.20 10.52 43.93
N ILE A 389 -0.72 9.46 43.28
CA ILE A 389 -0.21 8.28 43.99
C ILE A 389 1.22 8.52 44.51
N GLY A 390 2.06 9.25 43.76
CA GLY A 390 3.40 9.63 44.21
C GLY A 390 3.43 10.56 45.42
N GLY A 391 2.34 11.29 45.70
CA GLY A 391 2.23 12.21 46.84
C GLY A 391 1.90 11.56 48.19
N ASN A 392 1.43 10.30 48.22
CA ASN A 392 0.92 9.66 49.44
C ASN A 392 1.94 8.78 50.19
N GLY A 393 3.24 8.86 49.87
CA GLY A 393 4.30 8.24 50.68
C GLY A 393 4.33 6.70 50.70
N LEU A 394 3.59 6.01 49.82
CA LEU A 394 3.70 4.56 49.66
C LEU A 394 4.96 4.24 48.85
N ALA A 395 5.96 3.65 49.53
CA ALA A 395 7.34 3.48 49.07
C ALA A 395 7.58 2.56 47.87
N ASN A 396 6.53 2.08 47.17
CA ASN A 396 6.66 1.22 46.00
C ASN A 396 6.37 1.99 44.70
N ALA A 397 7.23 2.96 44.36
CA ALA A 397 7.13 3.72 43.11
C ALA A 397 7.31 2.86 41.84
N PHE A 398 7.82 1.62 41.96
CA PHE A 398 8.05 0.68 40.86
C PHE A 398 6.82 -0.19 40.49
N GLU A 399 5.84 -0.38 41.38
CA GLU A 399 4.64 -1.22 41.13
C GLU A 399 3.47 -0.48 40.47
N LEU A 400 3.63 0.81 40.17
CA LEU A 400 2.53 1.71 39.81
C LEU A 400 2.53 2.19 38.36
N ARG A 401 3.56 1.85 37.59
CA ARG A 401 3.55 2.06 36.13
C ARG A 401 2.76 0.93 35.49
N HIS A 402 1.64 1.27 34.86
CA HIS A 402 0.96 0.30 34.02
C HIS A 402 1.60 0.37 32.63
N VAL A 403 2.74 -0.33 32.48
CA VAL A 403 3.57 -0.30 31.26
C VAL A 403 2.72 -0.57 30.03
N GLU A 404 1.78 -1.52 30.10
CA GLU A 404 0.85 -1.79 29.01
C GLU A 404 -0.06 -0.61 28.66
N PHE A 405 -0.56 0.15 29.65
CA PHE A 405 -1.39 1.32 29.37
C PHE A 405 -0.56 2.47 28.78
N GLU A 406 0.64 2.70 29.33
CA GLU A 406 1.59 3.69 28.81
C GLU A 406 1.97 3.39 27.36
N GLU A 407 2.28 2.12 27.06
CA GLU A 407 2.60 1.64 25.71
C GLU A 407 1.41 1.81 24.74
N GLN A 408 0.20 1.44 25.15
CA GLN A 408 -0.98 1.59 24.27
C GLN A 408 -1.33 3.06 24.04
N LEU A 409 -1.13 3.91 25.04
CA LEU A 409 -1.38 5.35 24.92
C LEU A 409 -0.33 6.03 24.02
N GLU A 410 0.92 5.58 24.08
CA GLU A 410 1.98 5.99 23.15
C GLU A 410 1.72 5.48 21.73
N ASN A 411 1.25 4.25 21.56
CA ASN A 411 0.84 3.72 20.25
C ASN A 411 -0.28 4.56 19.63
N LEU A 412 -1.30 4.92 20.42
CA LEU A 412 -2.37 5.81 19.96
C LEU A 412 -1.78 7.17 19.52
N TYR A 413 -0.87 7.74 20.30
CA TYR A 413 -0.20 8.98 19.94
C TYR A 413 0.54 8.87 18.60
N LEU A 414 1.37 7.83 18.42
CA LEU A 414 2.14 7.62 17.20
C LEU A 414 1.22 7.44 15.98
N LEU A 415 0.13 6.68 16.13
CA LEU A 415 -0.84 6.47 15.05
C LEU A 415 -1.56 7.76 14.66
N VAL A 416 -1.94 8.59 15.62
CA VAL A 416 -2.73 9.80 15.34
C VAL A 416 -1.85 10.95 14.87
N VAL A 417 -0.66 11.12 15.45
CA VAL A 417 0.25 12.24 15.19
C VAL A 417 1.16 11.94 14.01
N HIS A 418 1.79 10.77 13.98
CA HIS A 418 2.86 10.46 13.01
C HIS A 418 2.41 9.57 11.84
N ALA A 419 1.22 8.97 11.91
CA ALA A 419 0.67 8.15 10.82
C ALA A 419 -0.69 8.69 10.34
N PRO A 420 -0.74 9.87 9.68
CA PRO A 420 -1.99 10.53 9.26
C PRO A 420 -2.86 9.72 8.28
N CYS A 421 -2.34 8.62 7.73
CA CYS A 421 -3.04 7.71 6.81
C CYS A 421 -3.68 6.49 7.51
N VAL A 422 -3.59 6.42 8.85
CA VAL A 422 -4.24 5.34 9.63
C VAL A 422 -5.76 5.46 9.46
N GLY A 423 -6.42 4.33 9.24
CA GLY A 423 -7.85 4.29 9.00
C GLY A 423 -8.65 4.44 10.29
N ASP A 424 -9.84 5.00 10.19
CA ASP A 424 -10.74 5.25 11.32
C ASP A 424 -11.01 3.97 12.15
N GLU A 425 -11.11 2.80 11.50
CA GLU A 425 -11.29 1.49 12.16
C GLU A 425 -10.11 1.09 13.06
N VAL A 426 -8.88 1.38 12.64
CA VAL A 426 -7.67 1.07 13.42
C VAL A 426 -7.62 1.97 14.65
N LEU A 427 -7.91 3.26 14.48
CA LEU A 427 -8.00 4.20 15.60
C LEU A 427 -9.10 3.78 16.58
N ALA A 428 -10.29 3.38 16.09
CA ALA A 428 -11.38 2.89 16.92
C ALA A 428 -10.99 1.62 17.70
N THR A 429 -10.26 0.69 17.07
CA THR A 429 -9.78 -0.54 17.71
C THR A 429 -8.80 -0.24 18.84
N VAL A 430 -7.81 0.64 18.60
CA VAL A 430 -6.83 1.05 19.62
C VAL A 430 -7.50 1.80 20.77
N GLN A 431 -8.48 2.67 20.45
CA GLN A 431 -9.26 3.36 21.48
C GLN A 431 -10.10 2.39 22.33
N ALA A 432 -10.74 1.39 21.71
CA ALA A 432 -11.49 0.37 22.43
C ALA A 432 -10.59 -0.45 23.37
N ALA A 433 -9.40 -0.84 22.91
CA ALA A 433 -8.41 -1.52 23.74
C ALA A 433 -7.97 -0.67 24.95
N LEU A 434 -7.70 0.62 24.73
CA LEU A 434 -7.37 1.56 25.81
C LEU A 434 -8.51 1.71 26.83
N ILE A 435 -9.76 1.77 26.38
CA ILE A 435 -10.93 1.84 27.25
C ILE A 435 -11.05 0.56 28.10
N GLU A 436 -10.79 -0.60 27.51
CA GLU A 436 -10.83 -1.87 28.23
C GLU A 436 -9.73 -1.94 29.30
N ILE A 437 -8.50 -1.56 28.97
CA ILE A 437 -7.40 -1.47 29.95
C ILE A 437 -7.77 -0.50 31.07
N MET A 438 -8.34 0.67 30.76
CA MET A 438 -8.81 1.59 31.81
C MET A 438 -9.85 0.95 32.73
N ARG A 439 -10.76 0.16 32.18
CA ARG A 439 -11.80 -0.54 32.95
C ARG A 439 -11.18 -1.54 33.91
N GLU A 440 -10.21 -2.32 33.45
CA GLU A 440 -9.45 -3.27 34.27
C GLU A 440 -8.69 -2.56 35.38
N LEU A 441 -8.05 -1.43 35.06
CA LEU A 441 -7.31 -0.61 36.01
C LEU A 441 -8.18 0.23 36.96
N ARG A 442 -9.51 0.17 36.79
CA ARG A 442 -10.46 1.02 37.51
C ARG A 442 -10.10 2.51 37.40
N LEU A 443 -9.48 2.91 36.30
CA LEU A 443 -9.20 4.30 35.97
C LEU A 443 -10.50 4.94 35.50
N HIS A 444 -11.04 5.86 36.29
CA HIS A 444 -12.26 6.56 35.94
C HIS A 444 -11.94 7.92 35.31
N PHE A 445 -12.52 8.20 34.14
CA PHE A 445 -12.55 9.57 33.63
C PHE A 445 -13.27 10.48 34.61
N PHE A 446 -12.61 11.57 35.02
CA PHE A 446 -13.25 12.67 35.73
C PHE A 446 -14.40 13.25 34.89
N SER A 447 -15.39 13.86 35.54
CA SER A 447 -16.53 14.50 34.86
C SER A 447 -16.09 15.53 33.80
N SER A 448 -14.99 16.25 34.06
CA SER A 448 -14.36 17.19 33.13
C SER A 448 -13.77 16.54 31.87
N MET A 449 -13.30 15.29 31.97
CA MET A 449 -12.76 14.52 30.84
C MET A 449 -13.86 13.86 30.02
N ARG A 450 -14.87 13.30 30.70
CA ARG A 450 -16.06 12.77 30.01
C ARG A 450 -16.71 13.87 29.18
N SER A 451 -16.95 15.03 29.77
CA SER A 451 -17.45 16.22 29.08
C SER A 451 -16.58 16.63 27.87
N TYR A 452 -15.26 16.56 28.01
CA TYR A 452 -14.32 16.92 26.94
C TYR A 452 -14.35 15.95 25.74
N ILE A 453 -14.52 14.65 26.01
CA ILE A 453 -14.63 13.59 24.99
C ILE A 453 -16.04 13.56 24.36
N THR A 454 -17.10 13.68 25.16
CA THR A 454 -18.50 13.46 24.70
C THR A 454 -19.14 14.69 24.05
N ARG A 455 -18.59 15.91 24.21
CA ARG A 455 -19.11 17.14 23.57
C ARG A 455 -18.75 17.20 22.08
N GLU A 456 -19.02 16.12 21.36
CA GLU A 456 -19.19 16.12 19.91
C GLU A 456 -20.59 16.63 19.58
N ARG A 457 -20.71 17.93 19.37
CA ARG A 457 -21.42 18.38 18.19
C ARG A 457 -20.59 19.50 17.61
N VAL A 458 -19.98 19.24 16.46
CA VAL A 458 -19.40 20.29 15.59
C VAL A 458 -20.47 21.36 15.26
N SER A 459 -21.76 21.04 15.45
CA SER A 459 -22.91 21.95 15.39
C SER A 459 -23.29 22.67 16.70
N ILE A 460 -22.65 22.44 17.85
CA ILE A 460 -22.91 23.14 19.14
C ILE A 460 -21.75 24.10 19.52
N ALA A 461 -20.87 24.49 18.60
CA ALA A 461 -19.87 25.54 18.87
C ALA A 461 -20.46 26.96 19.06
N VAL A 462 -21.80 27.10 19.07
CA VAL A 462 -22.50 28.40 19.10
C VAL A 462 -23.18 28.67 20.46
N ALA A 463 -23.25 27.70 21.37
CA ALA A 463 -24.11 27.82 22.56
C ALA A 463 -23.49 28.53 23.78
N SER A 464 -22.15 28.57 23.91
CA SER A 464 -21.48 29.28 25.01
C SER A 464 -20.16 29.89 24.57
N ASP A 465 -19.88 31.10 25.04
CA ASP A 465 -18.64 31.82 24.72
C ASP A 465 -17.40 31.15 25.35
N LYS A 466 -17.53 30.38 26.44
CA LYS A 466 -16.43 29.59 27.01
C LYS A 466 -16.41 28.17 26.44
N GLN A 467 -15.24 27.71 26.01
CA GLN A 467 -15.03 26.39 25.40
C GLN A 467 -13.85 25.68 26.07
N GLN A 468 -13.97 24.36 26.28
CA GLN A 468 -12.93 23.57 26.95
C GLN A 468 -11.91 23.06 25.93
N VAL A 469 -10.64 23.45 26.08
CA VAL A 469 -9.55 23.09 25.16
C VAL A 469 -8.88 21.79 25.57
N THR A 470 -8.65 21.61 26.87
CA THR A 470 -8.15 20.36 27.49
C THR A 470 -8.79 20.20 28.88
N PRO A 471 -8.68 19.05 29.56
CA PRO A 471 -9.32 18.83 30.87
C PRO A 471 -8.87 19.81 31.99
N GLY A 472 -9.60 20.92 32.13
CA GLY A 472 -9.39 21.96 33.14
C GLY A 472 -8.98 23.31 32.55
N LEU A 473 -8.60 23.34 31.27
CA LEU A 473 -8.25 24.56 30.53
C LEU A 473 -9.40 24.98 29.62
N TRP A 474 -9.81 26.24 29.74
CA TRP A 474 -10.88 26.85 28.98
C TRP A 474 -10.37 28.07 28.21
N ILE A 475 -10.96 28.30 27.04
CA ILE A 475 -10.77 29.51 26.22
C ILE A 475 -12.08 30.29 26.15
N GLY A 476 -12.02 31.61 26.22
CA GLY A 476 -13.20 32.47 26.10
C GLY A 476 -12.87 33.92 25.78
N SER A 477 -13.91 34.76 25.70
CA SER A 477 -13.78 36.22 25.59
C SER A 477 -13.94 36.92 26.96
N THR A 478 -13.85 38.25 27.01
CA THR A 478 -14.21 39.02 28.21
C THR A 478 -15.64 38.73 28.70
N ILE A 479 -16.56 38.38 27.78
CA ILE A 479 -17.93 37.98 28.14
C ILE A 479 -17.92 36.66 28.91
N SER A 480 -17.16 35.66 28.47
CA SER A 480 -16.98 34.40 29.21
C SER A 480 -16.45 34.60 30.62
N PHE A 481 -15.55 35.56 30.78
CA PHE A 481 -15.01 35.91 32.10
C PHE A 481 -16.10 36.47 33.00
N ALA A 482 -16.88 37.45 32.51
CA ALA A 482 -18.02 38.01 33.24
C ALA A 482 -19.06 36.94 33.62
N ASP A 483 -19.43 36.08 32.66
CA ASP A 483 -20.37 34.97 32.90
C ASP A 483 -19.85 34.00 33.97
N MET A 484 -18.56 33.69 33.94
CA MET A 484 -17.93 32.79 34.89
C MET A 484 -17.83 33.41 36.29
N LEU A 485 -17.72 34.74 36.42
CA LEU A 485 -17.81 35.42 37.72
C LEU A 485 -19.21 35.30 38.35
N VAL A 486 -20.27 35.35 37.53
CA VAL A 486 -21.68 35.21 37.99
C VAL A 486 -22.01 33.78 38.41
N GLU A 487 -21.34 32.77 37.84
CA GLU A 487 -21.50 31.38 38.27
C GLU A 487 -20.93 31.16 39.69
N ALA A 488 -21.81 30.83 40.64
CA ALA A 488 -21.46 30.59 42.04
C ALA A 488 -20.46 29.41 42.19
N GLY A 489 -19.35 29.68 42.87
CA GLY A 489 -18.17 28.82 42.99
C GLY A 489 -18.44 27.43 43.55
N LYS A 490 -18.14 26.41 42.74
CA LYS A 490 -18.09 25.00 43.15
C LYS A 490 -16.66 24.44 43.24
N PHE A 491 -15.68 25.12 42.62
CA PHE A 491 -14.27 24.70 42.55
C PHE A 491 -13.35 25.94 42.44
N PRO A 492 -12.06 25.85 42.84
CA PRO A 492 -11.08 26.92 42.64
C PRO A 492 -10.89 27.25 41.15
N ARG A 493 -10.87 28.55 40.80
CA ARG A 493 -10.69 29.02 39.43
C ARG A 493 -9.48 29.93 39.32
N HIS A 494 -8.83 29.85 38.17
CA HIS A 494 -7.75 30.76 37.81
C HIS A 494 -8.11 31.43 36.49
N PHE A 495 -8.01 32.75 36.47
CA PHE A 495 -8.35 33.58 35.32
C PHE A 495 -7.08 34.20 34.78
N LEU A 496 -6.78 33.92 33.51
CA LEU A 496 -5.62 34.47 32.81
C LEU A 496 -6.10 35.40 31.70
N ALA A 497 -6.00 36.71 31.95
CA ALA A 497 -6.31 37.74 30.98
C ALA A 497 -5.09 37.99 30.08
N VAL A 498 -5.25 37.87 28.77
CA VAL A 498 -4.18 38.11 27.80
C VAL A 498 -4.56 39.32 26.95
N SER A 499 -3.73 40.36 27.01
CA SER A 499 -4.01 41.64 26.34
C SER A 499 -2.75 42.24 25.73
N SER A 500 -2.91 42.93 24.60
CA SER A 500 -1.84 43.71 23.95
C SER A 500 -1.72 45.14 24.49
N THR A 501 -2.68 45.56 25.31
CA THR A 501 -2.65 46.82 26.02
C THR A 501 -2.59 46.48 27.50
N ALA A 502 -1.74 47.17 28.26
CA ALA A 502 -1.74 47.11 29.73
C ALA A 502 -3.09 47.65 30.26
N THR A 503 -4.16 46.88 30.11
CA THR A 503 -5.45 47.15 30.71
C THR A 503 -5.31 46.82 32.17
N GLY A 504 -4.90 47.84 32.93
CA GLY A 504 -5.04 47.88 34.39
C GLY A 504 -6.50 48.01 34.80
N ASP A 505 -7.37 47.14 34.28
CA ASP A 505 -8.79 47.12 34.64
C ASP A 505 -8.96 46.40 35.99
N SER A 506 -8.61 47.16 37.02
CA SER A 506 -8.90 46.91 38.43
C SER A 506 -10.39 46.85 38.76
N SER A 507 -11.28 47.08 37.78
CA SER A 507 -12.74 47.10 37.90
C SER A 507 -13.37 45.73 38.18
N PHE A 508 -12.71 44.62 37.83
CA PHE A 508 -13.26 43.26 38.00
C PHE A 508 -12.74 42.51 39.24
N MET A 509 -11.69 43.02 39.90
CA MET A 509 -11.06 42.34 41.04
C MET A 509 -11.99 42.21 42.26
N GLY A 510 -12.97 43.11 42.41
CA GLY A 510 -13.95 43.06 43.50
C GLY A 510 -15.01 41.95 43.41
N GLN A 511 -15.05 41.19 42.31
CA GLN A 511 -16.05 40.14 42.05
C GLN A 511 -15.48 38.71 42.12
N LEU A 512 -14.17 38.57 42.40
CA LEU A 512 -13.52 37.27 42.53
C LEU A 512 -13.92 36.59 43.84
N GLY A 513 -14.19 35.29 43.80
CA GLY A 513 -14.41 34.51 45.02
C GLY A 513 -13.12 34.40 45.86
N PRO A 514 -13.20 34.07 47.16
CA PRO A 514 -12.04 33.98 48.05
C PRO A 514 -11.03 32.88 47.69
N GLN A 515 -11.37 31.99 46.75
CA GLN A 515 -10.52 30.90 46.24
C GLN A 515 -10.11 31.12 44.77
N ASP A 516 -10.54 32.23 44.16
CA ASP A 516 -10.20 32.55 42.76
C ASP A 516 -8.89 33.33 42.69
N THR A 517 -8.15 33.13 41.60
CA THR A 517 -6.91 33.87 41.33
C THR A 517 -6.98 34.49 39.94
N PHE A 518 -6.43 35.68 39.76
CA PHE A 518 -6.47 36.44 38.51
C PHE A 518 -5.08 36.96 38.17
N GLU A 519 -4.69 36.81 36.91
CA GLU A 519 -3.38 37.23 36.41
C GLU A 519 -3.53 37.87 35.02
N THR A 520 -2.87 39.00 34.80
CA THR A 520 -2.87 39.71 33.52
C THR A 520 -1.51 39.56 32.85
N LEU A 521 -1.52 39.03 31.63
CA LEU A 521 -0.37 39.04 30.73
C LEU A 521 -0.51 40.19 29.75
N SER A 522 0.35 41.21 29.91
CA SER A 522 0.56 42.24 28.91
C SER A 522 1.59 41.74 27.91
N MET A 523 1.17 41.53 26.67
CA MET A 523 2.05 41.06 25.60
C MET A 523 2.30 42.21 24.63
N ASP A 524 3.38 42.97 24.87
CA ASP A 524 3.76 44.07 23.99
C ASP A 524 4.15 43.55 22.60
N LYS A 525 3.91 44.39 21.59
CA LYS A 525 4.21 44.04 20.20
C LYS A 525 5.70 43.74 20.05
N THR A 526 6.01 42.50 19.68
CA THR A 526 7.20 42.06 18.91
C THR A 526 8.57 41.89 19.59
N GLU A 527 8.70 41.81 20.91
CA GLU A 527 9.94 41.28 21.53
C GLU A 527 9.66 40.02 22.38
N THR A 528 10.28 38.91 21.93
CA THR A 528 10.35 37.56 22.51
C THR A 528 9.31 37.21 23.59
N ILE A 529 8.16 36.69 23.14
CA ILE A 529 7.21 36.00 24.03
C ILE A 529 7.89 34.75 24.60
N ASP A 530 8.04 34.70 25.92
CA ASP A 530 8.48 33.48 26.60
C ASP A 530 7.30 32.50 26.77
N TRP A 531 7.07 31.72 25.71
CA TRP A 531 6.04 30.68 25.71
C TRP A 531 6.29 29.61 26.78
N ALA A 532 7.54 29.32 27.15
CA ALA A 532 7.85 28.28 28.13
C ALA A 532 7.43 28.71 29.55
N ALA A 533 7.70 29.96 29.93
CA ALA A 533 7.23 30.52 31.20
C ALA A 533 5.70 30.54 31.27
N LEU A 534 5.04 30.96 30.18
CA LEU A 534 3.58 31.02 30.12
C LEU A 534 2.94 29.64 30.27
N VAL A 535 3.43 28.64 29.54
CA VAL A 535 2.92 27.27 29.66
C VAL A 535 3.16 26.72 31.07
N SER A 536 4.31 27.01 31.67
CA SER A 536 4.62 26.60 33.04
C SER A 536 3.64 27.20 34.05
N LEU A 537 3.29 28.48 33.90
CA LEU A 537 2.28 29.14 34.71
C LEU A 537 0.93 28.45 34.59
N VAL A 538 0.43 28.23 33.36
CA VAL A 538 -0.86 27.56 33.15
C VAL A 538 -0.85 26.14 33.73
N SER A 539 0.24 25.38 33.53
CA SER A 539 0.40 24.03 34.08
C SER A 539 0.38 24.03 35.61
N GLU A 540 1.11 24.93 36.26
CA GLU A 540 1.17 25.04 37.72
C GLU A 540 -0.23 25.26 38.32
N LYS A 541 -1.05 26.11 37.69
CA LYS A 541 -2.42 26.38 38.16
C LYS A 541 -3.33 25.16 37.94
N LEU A 542 -3.23 24.49 36.80
CA LEU A 542 -3.98 23.26 36.53
C LEU A 542 -3.60 22.10 37.47
N ASP A 543 -2.34 22.06 37.91
CA ASP A 543 -1.81 21.06 38.82
C ASP A 543 -2.31 21.26 40.25
N LYS A 544 -2.59 22.50 40.66
CA LYS A 544 -3.27 22.85 41.92
C LYS A 544 -4.76 22.48 41.95
N GLY A 545 -5.27 21.82 40.91
CA GLY A 545 -6.68 21.45 40.78
C GLY A 545 -7.58 22.61 40.34
N ASN A 546 -7.00 23.75 39.94
CA ASN A 546 -7.78 24.89 39.48
C ASN A 546 -8.36 24.63 38.09
N THR A 547 -9.52 25.24 37.82
CA THR A 547 -9.99 25.44 36.45
C THR A 547 -9.41 26.73 35.90
N VAL A 548 -8.65 26.66 34.81
CA VAL A 548 -8.02 27.83 34.18
C VAL A 548 -8.88 28.33 33.02
N LEU A 549 -9.28 29.60 33.04
CA LEU A 549 -9.85 30.30 31.89
C LEU A 549 -8.81 31.26 31.31
N VAL A 550 -8.40 31.02 30.06
CA VAL A 550 -7.59 31.94 29.28
C VAL A 550 -8.50 32.75 28.37
N PHE A 551 -8.49 34.06 28.51
CA PHE A 551 -9.36 34.93 27.72
C PHE A 551 -8.63 36.19 27.23
N CYS A 552 -9.12 36.72 26.12
CA CYS A 552 -8.81 38.06 25.63
C CYS A 552 -10.11 38.72 25.19
N GLU A 553 -10.07 39.94 24.64
CA GLU A 553 -11.28 40.68 24.26
C GLU A 553 -12.29 39.85 23.45
N THR A 554 -11.82 39.13 22.43
CA THR A 554 -12.68 38.32 21.53
C THR A 554 -12.53 36.81 21.73
N GLY A 555 -11.51 36.39 22.47
CA GLY A 555 -11.20 34.98 22.65
C GLY A 555 -10.68 34.28 21.38
N VAL A 556 -10.08 35.02 20.43
CA VAL A 556 -9.67 34.49 19.11
C VAL A 556 -8.16 34.38 18.96
N SER A 557 -7.45 35.50 19.08
CA SER A 557 -6.03 35.59 18.70
C SER A 557 -5.09 35.28 19.86
N TRP A 558 -4.97 36.18 20.85
CA TRP A 558 -4.05 36.03 21.98
C TRP A 558 -4.34 34.83 22.87
N SER A 559 -5.59 34.66 23.32
CA SER A 559 -5.98 33.50 24.14
C SER A 559 -5.89 32.19 23.36
N GLY A 560 -6.15 32.23 22.05
CA GLY A 560 -5.95 31.11 21.13
C GLY A 560 -4.50 30.69 21.04
N ALA A 561 -3.59 31.65 20.87
CA ALA A 561 -2.15 31.42 20.79
C ALA A 561 -1.59 30.78 22.07
N VAL A 562 -2.01 31.28 23.24
CA VAL A 562 -1.66 30.67 24.54
C VAL A 562 -2.12 29.22 24.64
N CYS A 563 -3.36 28.93 24.24
CA CYS A 563 -3.88 27.58 24.24
C CYS A 563 -3.12 26.65 23.28
N ILE A 564 -2.74 27.15 22.10
CA ILE A 564 -1.94 26.40 21.12
C ILE A 564 -0.55 26.07 21.70
N ALA A 565 0.16 27.06 22.24
CA ALA A 565 1.47 26.85 22.87
C ALA A 565 1.40 25.82 24.01
N PHE A 566 0.37 25.93 24.86
CA PHE A 566 0.13 24.97 25.94
C PHE A 566 -0.09 23.56 25.40
N VAL A 567 -0.96 23.39 24.40
CA VAL A 567 -1.25 22.06 23.83
C VAL A 567 -0.01 21.45 23.18
N MET A 568 0.77 22.23 22.44
CA MET A 568 2.01 21.78 21.82
C MET A 568 3.01 21.26 22.87
N LYS A 569 3.24 22.05 23.93
CA LYS A 569 4.25 21.71 24.94
C LYS A 569 3.82 20.57 25.85
N MET A 570 2.57 20.55 26.29
CA MET A 570 2.08 19.60 27.30
C MET A 570 1.75 18.23 26.72
N TYR A 571 1.36 18.17 25.45
CA TYR A 571 0.93 16.93 24.78
C TYR A 571 1.81 16.60 23.57
N PHE A 572 2.93 17.30 23.41
CA PHE A 572 3.94 17.05 22.38
C PHE A 572 3.41 17.16 20.94
N LEU A 573 2.28 17.85 20.74
CA LEU A 573 1.64 17.91 19.43
C LEU A 573 2.38 18.86 18.47
N PRO A 574 2.55 18.47 17.19
CA PRO A 574 2.98 19.38 16.14
C PRO A 574 2.07 20.60 16.04
N TYR A 575 2.63 21.73 15.63
CA TYR A 575 1.87 22.98 15.43
C TYR A 575 0.51 22.80 14.72
N PRO A 576 0.41 22.17 13.54
CA PRO A 576 -0.88 22.02 12.84
C PRO A 576 -1.89 21.19 13.63
N ASP A 577 -1.44 20.21 14.41
CA ASP A 577 -2.31 19.32 15.19
C ASP A 577 -2.82 20.03 16.45
N ALA A 578 -1.96 20.81 17.10
CA ALA A 578 -2.34 21.65 18.23
C ALA A 578 -3.36 22.72 17.82
N VAL A 579 -3.16 23.37 16.67
CA VAL A 579 -4.14 24.30 16.08
C VAL A 579 -5.47 23.60 15.85
N ALA A 580 -5.46 22.41 15.23
CA ALA A 580 -6.69 21.65 14.94
C ALA A 580 -7.45 21.25 16.22
N VAL A 581 -6.74 20.86 17.28
CA VAL A 581 -7.35 20.57 18.59
C VAL A 581 -8.01 21.81 19.20
N VAL A 582 -7.32 22.95 19.20
CA VAL A 582 -7.85 24.20 19.75
C VAL A 582 -9.04 24.71 18.93
N GLN A 583 -8.97 24.63 17.60
CA GLN A 583 -10.07 25.00 16.71
C GLN A 583 -11.27 24.06 16.85
N ALA A 584 -11.06 22.78 17.18
CA ALA A 584 -12.16 21.87 17.50
C ALA A 584 -12.87 22.21 18.82
N ALA A 585 -12.23 22.96 19.71
CA ALA A 585 -12.89 23.55 20.88
C ALA A 585 -13.52 24.92 20.53
N ARG A 586 -12.82 25.80 19.81
CA ARG A 586 -13.31 27.11 19.40
C ARG A 586 -12.93 27.40 17.94
N ARG A 587 -13.88 27.21 17.02
CA ARG A 587 -13.67 27.22 15.56
C ARG A 587 -12.97 28.45 15.00
N PHE A 588 -13.20 29.61 15.61
CA PHE A 588 -12.67 30.90 15.13
C PHE A 588 -11.29 31.25 15.68
N VAL A 589 -10.61 30.34 16.39
CA VAL A 589 -9.24 30.60 16.86
C VAL A 589 -8.30 30.73 15.66
N GLU A 590 -7.72 31.91 15.55
CA GLU A 590 -6.77 32.29 14.50
C GLU A 590 -5.80 33.33 15.10
N PRO A 591 -4.60 32.89 15.52
CA PRO A 591 -3.57 33.81 16.00
C PRO A 591 -3.19 34.83 14.92
N ALA A 592 -2.97 36.08 15.31
CA ALA A 592 -2.50 37.10 14.36
C ALA A 592 -1.15 36.70 13.73
N PRO A 593 -0.80 37.13 12.52
CA PRO A 593 0.39 36.66 11.82
C PRO A 593 1.71 36.73 12.61
N PRO A 594 2.00 37.80 13.39
CA PRO A 594 3.21 37.84 14.23
C PRO A 594 3.21 36.79 15.35
N LEU A 595 2.03 36.48 15.90
CA LEU A 595 1.83 35.46 16.92
C LEU A 595 1.97 34.06 16.33
N ASP A 596 1.36 33.81 15.17
CA ASP A 596 1.49 32.55 14.42
C ASP A 596 2.98 32.27 14.09
N ALA A 597 3.72 33.27 13.62
CA ALA A 597 5.15 33.15 13.36
C ALA A 597 5.95 32.82 14.64
N SER A 598 5.63 33.47 15.76
CA SER A 598 6.27 33.19 17.05
C SER A 598 5.96 31.78 17.56
N LEU A 599 4.73 31.29 17.39
CA LEU A 599 4.33 29.92 17.74
C LEU A 599 5.03 28.88 16.87
N ARG A 600 5.21 29.13 15.57
CA ARG A 600 5.98 28.23 14.70
C ARG A 600 7.45 28.19 15.08
N ALA A 601 8.04 29.31 15.46
CA ALA A 601 9.39 29.35 16.01
C ALA A 601 9.48 28.54 17.31
N TYR A 602 8.50 28.69 18.21
CA TYR A 602 8.39 27.88 19.43
C TYR A 602 8.17 26.38 19.14
N ALA A 603 7.42 26.03 18.08
CA ALA A 603 7.29 24.65 17.63
C ALA A 603 8.65 24.02 17.32
N GLY A 604 9.54 24.79 16.68
CA GLY A 604 10.91 24.39 16.38
C GLY A 604 11.81 24.22 17.61
N THR A 605 11.46 24.80 18.77
CA THR A 605 12.19 24.59 20.03
C THR A 605 11.61 23.45 20.86
N ILE A 606 10.34 23.10 20.65
CA ILE A 606 9.68 21.96 21.30
C ILE A 606 9.89 20.66 20.51
N THR A 607 10.34 20.74 19.25
CA THR A 607 10.31 19.64 18.27
C THR A 607 10.64 18.29 18.90
N VAL A 608 9.59 17.50 19.08
CA VAL A 608 9.73 16.12 19.53
C VAL A 608 9.89 15.31 18.28
N ASN A 609 11.09 14.79 18.06
CA ASN A 609 11.29 13.85 16.98
C ASN A 609 10.44 12.61 17.31
N ALA A 610 9.73 12.04 16.32
CA ALA A 610 8.96 10.78 16.46
C ALA A 610 9.81 9.65 17.09
N ASP A 611 11.11 9.84 16.96
CA ASP A 611 12.24 9.03 17.32
C ASP A 611 12.79 9.17 18.75
N THR A 612 12.26 10.12 19.53
CA THR A 612 12.71 10.40 20.91
C THR A 612 11.53 10.59 21.88
N ILE A 613 10.33 10.12 21.53
CA ILE A 613 9.10 10.44 22.26
C ILE A 613 8.97 9.51 23.47
N GLN A 614 9.44 9.96 24.62
CA GLN A 614 9.07 9.38 25.91
C GLN A 614 7.92 10.22 26.50
N LEU A 615 6.69 9.76 26.28
CA LEU A 615 5.51 10.39 26.89
C LEU A 615 5.50 10.26 28.43
N PHE A 616 6.22 9.27 29.00
CA PHE A 616 6.11 8.85 30.42
C PHE A 616 7.44 8.59 31.13
#